data_AF-A0A6V7LL87-F1
#
_entry.id   AF-A0A6V7LL87-F1
#
_cell.length_a   1.000
_cell.length_b   1.000
_cell.length_c   1.000
_cell.angle_alpha   90.00
_cell.angle_beta   90.00
_cell.angle_gamma   90.00
#
_symmetry.space_group_name_H-M   'P 1'
#
loop_
_entity.id
_entity.type
_entity.pdbx_description
1 polymer ?
#
loop_
_entity_poly.entity_id
_entity_poly.type
_entity_poly.pdbx_seq_one_letter_code
_entity_poly.pdbx_strand_id
1 'polypeptide(L)'
;NMNNKKVDGSDTIREEETEISRMFGAQQIHIHRCLKCGQEASKHSIMLLNNLIYPDVVNSNEEIPFTKILGRSLKPEKVTPAWCDGCQKFSPTLQSRRLTKLPKILALNCGLDSQQEKSFWQNQMDIIVQKVMNNKEASPSSSPIPTKTVKKCRYGTNCIRAGCRFRHAGKDPEPAQQVSPPPASTASVQTTNTPPSHLYYSHSWIPHCIEITLDENGELTVEKLDKINREVVNTKPLIAENNGPSEQNFAKKNSRPEGFDHTSTNGESDANERDSVNNTTHVQKVQYTLTGVVCYVDDKNSEDRRHVVALIRVGPNYHERSSGSGVAQWYLFNDFSISAATPQEAVWFNLDWKVPCVLHYTAVPAPESKIISNPLTADVFGEDKCIARSGGTRGITFTPLTSDEMPKKGDLVGIDAEFVTLNQKESELRSDGKMSTIKPSHMSVARITCIRGQGPLEGTPFIDDYISTQEQVVDYLTKFSGIQPGDLDANFSSKHLTTLKSTYQKLRFLVDNGIVFVGHGLKNDFRVINLVVPAKQIVDTVMLFHIPHHRMVSLRFLTWHFLGKKIQSETHDSTEDARAALELYHKYQELANSGKLTEALKELYDIGNELQWKV
;
A
#
# COMPACT_ATOMS: atom_id res chain seq x y z
N ASN A 1 40.25 -13.63 -44.07
CA ASN A 1 41.13 -12.44 -44.07
C ASN A 1 40.25 -11.23 -43.76
N MET A 2 40.29 -10.55 -42.63
CA MET A 2 41.28 -10.47 -41.55
C MET A 2 40.61 -10.64 -40.19
N ASN A 3 41.35 -11.33 -39.33
CA ASN A 3 41.11 -11.58 -37.92
C ASN A 3 41.89 -10.53 -37.09
N ASN A 4 41.54 -10.43 -35.80
CA ASN A 4 42.22 -9.77 -34.67
C ASN A 4 41.83 -8.29 -34.40
N LYS A 5 41.54 -7.86 -33.17
CA LYS A 5 41.97 -8.37 -31.86
C LYS A 5 40.97 -8.03 -30.74
N LYS A 6 40.96 -8.91 -29.75
CA LYS A 6 40.11 -9.07 -28.55
C LYS A 6 40.61 -8.22 -27.37
N VAL A 7 39.75 -8.09 -26.36
CA VAL A 7 40.00 -7.82 -24.91
C VAL A 7 40.06 -6.35 -24.48
N ASP A 8 38.99 -5.85 -23.86
CA ASP A 8 39.07 -5.53 -22.43
C ASP A 8 37.73 -5.76 -21.73
N GLY A 9 37.79 -6.45 -20.59
CA GLY A 9 36.65 -6.88 -19.81
C GLY A 9 36.38 -5.91 -18.68
N SER A 10 35.20 -5.31 -18.70
CA SER A 10 34.54 -4.78 -17.49
C SER A 10 33.03 -4.75 -17.73
N ASP A 11 32.39 -5.92 -17.65
CA ASP A 11 30.94 -6.02 -17.43
C ASP A 11 30.63 -5.57 -15.99
N THR A 12 30.89 -4.29 -15.69
CA THR A 12 30.28 -3.60 -14.56
C THR A 12 29.04 -2.92 -15.08
N ILE A 13 27.96 -3.69 -15.23
CA ILE A 13 26.62 -3.12 -15.14
C ILE A 13 26.50 -2.59 -13.70
N ARG A 14 26.87 -1.33 -13.49
CA ARG A 14 26.39 -0.58 -12.33
C ARG A 14 24.88 -0.47 -12.53
N GLU A 15 24.13 -1.44 -12.01
CA GLU A 15 22.71 -1.23 -11.74
C GLU A 15 22.62 0.06 -10.93
N GLU A 16 22.04 1.12 -11.48
CA GLU A 16 21.77 2.33 -10.72
C GLU A 16 20.96 1.90 -9.48
N GLU A 17 21.54 2.07 -8.29
CA GLU A 17 20.97 1.59 -7.04
C GLU A 17 19.67 2.35 -6.77
N THR A 18 18.53 1.74 -7.15
CA THR A 18 17.20 2.33 -6.96
C THR A 18 16.94 2.63 -5.48
N GLU A 19 16.03 3.56 -5.17
CA GLU A 19 15.65 3.82 -3.77
C GLU A 19 15.10 2.54 -3.08
N ILE A 20 14.45 1.65 -3.84
CA ILE A 20 13.98 0.35 -3.33
C ILE A 20 15.19 -0.50 -2.94
N SER A 21 16.18 -0.64 -3.82
CA SER A 21 17.42 -1.37 -3.53
C SER A 21 18.17 -0.78 -2.33
N ARG A 22 18.16 0.56 -2.17
CA ARG A 22 18.80 1.22 -1.03
C ARG A 22 18.09 0.97 0.31
N MET A 23 16.76 0.83 0.29
CA MET A 23 15.97 0.65 1.52
C MET A 23 15.85 -0.82 1.91
N PHE A 24 15.51 -1.69 0.97
CA PHE A 24 15.23 -3.11 1.20
C PHE A 24 16.42 -4.03 0.90
N GLY A 25 17.42 -3.54 0.16
CA GLY A 25 18.52 -4.37 -0.32
C GLY A 25 19.51 -4.75 0.76
N ALA A 26 19.52 -6.04 1.10
CA ALA A 26 20.63 -6.68 1.79
C ALA A 26 21.70 -7.03 0.74
N GLN A 27 22.87 -6.40 0.80
CA GLN A 27 23.97 -6.75 -0.11
C GLN A 27 24.60 -8.05 0.36
N GLN A 28 24.89 -8.94 -0.59
CA GLN A 28 25.41 -10.27 -0.30
C GLN A 28 26.37 -10.75 -1.39
N ILE A 29 27.22 -11.69 -1.02
CA ILE A 29 28.08 -12.44 -1.94
C ILE A 29 27.59 -13.89 -1.98
N HIS A 30 27.34 -14.40 -3.18
CA HIS A 30 27.09 -15.82 -3.43
C HIS A 30 28.43 -16.48 -3.67
N ILE A 31 28.75 -17.50 -2.88
CA ILE A 31 30.03 -18.20 -2.90
C ILE A 31 29.76 -19.64 -3.33
N HIS A 32 30.46 -20.07 -4.37
CA HIS A 32 30.39 -21.42 -4.93
C HIS A 32 31.76 -22.08 -4.77
N ARG A 33 31.89 -22.98 -3.80
CA ARG A 33 33.14 -23.68 -3.51
C ARG A 33 33.04 -25.15 -3.91
N CYS A 34 33.85 -25.57 -4.86
CA CYS A 34 33.95 -26.98 -5.23
C CYS A 34 34.53 -27.78 -4.07
N LEU A 35 33.82 -28.80 -3.59
CA LEU A 35 34.28 -29.62 -2.45
C LEU A 35 35.36 -30.63 -2.83
N LYS A 36 35.66 -30.79 -4.12
CA LYS A 36 36.71 -31.70 -4.61
C LYS A 36 38.07 -31.01 -4.79
N CYS A 37 38.12 -29.91 -5.52
CA CYS A 37 39.38 -29.18 -5.79
C CYS A 37 39.57 -27.93 -4.94
N GLY A 38 38.55 -27.49 -4.20
CA GLY A 38 38.60 -26.28 -3.37
C GLY A 38 38.46 -24.96 -4.14
N GLN A 39 38.34 -24.98 -5.48
CA GLN A 39 38.16 -23.77 -6.28
C GLN A 39 36.87 -23.05 -5.88
N GLU A 40 36.99 -21.73 -5.67
CA GLU A 40 35.89 -20.87 -5.27
C GLU A 40 35.58 -19.85 -6.37
N ALA A 41 34.30 -19.65 -6.66
CA ALA A 41 33.79 -18.58 -7.49
C ALA A 41 32.77 -17.76 -6.67
N SER A 42 32.82 -16.44 -6.80
CA SER A 42 31.93 -15.55 -6.04
C SER A 42 31.23 -14.53 -6.94
N LYS A 43 30.00 -14.15 -6.56
CA LYS A 43 29.18 -13.15 -7.27
C LYS A 43 28.45 -12.24 -6.30
N HIS A 44 28.53 -10.93 -6.50
CA HIS A 44 27.77 -9.95 -5.73
C HIS A 44 26.29 -9.91 -6.17
N SER A 45 25.38 -9.74 -5.22
CA SER A 45 23.96 -9.54 -5.48
C SER A 45 23.28 -8.73 -4.37
N ILE A 46 22.07 -8.23 -4.66
CA ILE A 46 21.22 -7.54 -3.70
C ILE A 46 19.96 -8.39 -3.48
N MET A 47 19.61 -8.66 -2.23
CA MET A 47 18.40 -9.37 -1.84
C MET A 47 17.39 -8.39 -1.24
N LEU A 48 16.22 -8.28 -1.85
CA LEU A 48 15.13 -7.40 -1.38
C LEU A 48 14.17 -8.09 -0.39
N LEU A 49 14.10 -9.43 -0.43
CA LEU A 49 13.23 -10.26 0.38
C LEU A 49 13.99 -11.52 0.80
N ASN A 50 14.01 -11.83 2.09
CA ASN A 50 14.60 -13.06 2.61
C ASN A 50 13.50 -14.09 2.90
N ASN A 51 13.66 -15.32 2.41
CA ASN A 51 12.75 -16.41 2.75
C ASN A 51 13.26 -17.11 4.02
N LEU A 52 12.39 -17.30 5.01
CA LEU A 52 12.72 -18.11 6.18
C LEU A 52 12.91 -19.57 5.76
N ILE A 53 13.95 -20.19 6.29
CA ILE A 53 14.31 -21.59 6.03
C ILE A 53 14.21 -22.35 7.34
N TYR A 54 13.31 -23.33 7.35
CA TYR A 54 13.06 -24.16 8.53
C TYR A 54 13.92 -25.43 8.51
N PRO A 55 14.27 -25.99 9.68
CA PRO A 55 14.95 -27.27 9.76
C PRO A 55 14.02 -28.41 9.34
N ASP A 56 14.58 -29.48 8.77
CA ASP A 56 13.82 -30.70 8.45
C ASP A 56 13.30 -31.43 9.71
N VAL A 57 13.88 -31.14 10.88
CA VAL A 57 13.52 -31.77 12.16
C VAL A 57 12.27 -31.11 12.74
N VAL A 58 11.13 -31.78 12.60
CA VAL A 58 9.81 -31.28 13.05
C VAL A 58 9.58 -31.50 14.55
N ASN A 59 10.09 -32.60 15.12
CA ASN A 59 9.75 -33.09 16.46
C ASN A 59 10.92 -33.08 17.43
N SER A 60 11.54 -31.91 17.61
CA SER A 60 12.46 -31.70 18.74
C SER A 60 11.68 -31.18 19.95
N ASN A 61 12.02 -31.66 21.15
CA ASN A 61 11.57 -31.05 22.41
C ASN A 61 12.38 -29.79 22.76
N GLU A 62 13.40 -29.47 21.97
CA GLU A 62 14.23 -28.29 22.13
C GLU A 62 13.56 -27.08 21.45
N GLU A 63 13.49 -25.98 22.19
CA GLU A 63 13.11 -24.68 21.64
C GLU A 63 14.22 -24.18 20.73
N ILE A 64 13.88 -23.89 19.47
CA ILE A 64 14.72 -23.19 18.52
C ILE A 64 14.19 -21.75 18.45
N PRO A 65 14.93 -20.75 18.99
CA PRO A 65 14.49 -19.36 18.93
C PRO A 65 14.35 -18.86 17.49
N PHE A 66 13.39 -17.96 17.25
CA PHE A 66 13.17 -17.34 15.95
C PHE A 66 14.46 -16.71 15.37
N THR A 67 15.30 -16.12 16.22
CA THR A 67 16.58 -15.51 15.83
C THR A 67 17.55 -16.51 15.20
N LYS A 68 17.54 -17.77 15.65
CA LYS A 68 18.35 -18.85 15.09
C LYS A 68 17.86 -19.25 13.69
N ILE A 69 16.54 -19.25 13.48
CA ILE A 69 15.94 -19.46 12.15
C ILE A 69 16.30 -18.30 11.21
N LEU A 70 16.13 -17.06 11.67
CA LEU A 70 16.48 -15.89 10.89
C LEU A 70 17.97 -15.87 10.51
N GLY A 71 18.88 -16.14 11.45
CA GLY A 71 20.32 -16.21 11.17
C GLY A 71 20.68 -17.25 10.09
N ARG A 72 20.09 -18.46 10.16
CA ARG A 72 20.25 -19.49 9.13
C ARG A 72 19.67 -19.07 7.78
N SER A 73 18.53 -18.38 7.79
CA SER A 73 17.84 -17.91 6.59
C SER A 73 18.59 -16.80 5.86
N LEU A 74 19.34 -15.98 6.61
CA LEU A 74 20.20 -14.92 6.08
C LEU A 74 21.57 -15.44 5.61
N LYS A 75 22.01 -16.61 6.09
CA LYS A 75 23.24 -17.30 5.69
C LYS A 75 22.94 -18.74 5.24
N PRO A 76 22.16 -18.94 4.16
CA PRO A 76 21.87 -20.28 3.67
C PRO A 76 23.12 -20.96 3.12
N GLU A 77 23.26 -22.24 3.43
CA GLU A 77 24.31 -23.12 2.91
C GLU A 77 23.68 -24.39 2.35
N LYS A 78 24.07 -24.77 1.14
CA LYS A 78 23.53 -25.93 0.44
C LYS A 78 24.61 -26.58 -0.41
N VAL A 79 24.68 -27.91 -0.39
CA VAL A 79 25.52 -28.65 -1.33
C VAL A 79 24.69 -29.05 -2.55
N THR A 80 25.16 -28.69 -3.75
CA THR A 80 24.55 -29.08 -5.02
C THR A 80 25.60 -29.51 -6.03
N PRO A 81 25.28 -30.40 -6.96
CA PRO A 81 26.15 -30.64 -8.11
C PRO A 81 26.23 -29.39 -9.00
N ALA A 82 27.45 -28.93 -9.30
CA ALA A 82 27.69 -27.86 -10.27
C ALA A 82 28.92 -28.19 -11.13
N TRP A 83 28.97 -27.64 -12.34
CA TRP A 83 30.14 -27.76 -13.20
C TRP A 83 31.32 -27.01 -12.55
N CYS A 84 32.48 -27.65 -12.48
CA CYS A 84 33.69 -27.06 -11.94
C CYS A 84 34.78 -27.07 -13.01
N ASP A 85 35.30 -25.90 -13.36
CA ASP A 85 36.33 -25.76 -14.40
C ASP A 85 37.66 -26.39 -13.98
N GLY A 86 38.03 -26.36 -12.69
CA GLY A 86 39.22 -27.06 -12.21
C GLY A 86 39.11 -28.59 -12.28
N CYS A 87 37.89 -29.14 -12.13
CA CYS A 87 37.65 -30.58 -12.22
C CYS A 87 37.19 -31.07 -13.60
N GLN A 88 36.81 -30.14 -14.50
CA GLN A 88 36.19 -30.42 -15.81
C GLN A 88 35.03 -31.43 -15.74
N LYS A 89 34.25 -31.38 -14.65
CA LYS A 89 33.07 -32.25 -14.44
C LYS A 89 32.13 -31.70 -13.38
N PHE A 90 30.89 -32.16 -13.40
CA PHE A 90 29.93 -31.91 -12.31
C PHE A 90 30.45 -32.50 -11.00
N SER A 91 30.59 -31.63 -10.00
CA SER A 91 31.14 -31.97 -8.69
C SER A 91 30.28 -31.39 -7.57
N PRO A 92 30.22 -32.04 -6.39
CA PRO A 92 29.58 -31.47 -5.22
C PRO A 92 30.18 -30.10 -4.91
N THR A 93 29.34 -29.08 -4.93
CA THR A 93 29.72 -27.68 -4.77
C THR A 93 28.91 -27.11 -3.62
N LEU A 94 29.60 -26.58 -2.61
CA LEU A 94 28.99 -25.84 -1.53
C LEU A 94 28.61 -24.46 -2.06
N GLN A 95 27.31 -24.19 -2.08
CA GLN A 95 26.75 -22.87 -2.34
C GLN A 95 26.42 -22.23 -1.00
N SER A 96 27.06 -21.10 -0.70
CA SER A 96 26.76 -20.32 0.50
C SER A 96 26.47 -18.87 0.13
N ARG A 97 25.69 -18.20 0.97
CA ARG A 97 25.47 -16.75 0.85
C ARG A 97 25.97 -16.07 2.10
N ARG A 98 26.69 -14.98 1.90
CA ARG A 98 27.21 -14.15 2.99
C ARG A 98 26.77 -12.72 2.79
N LEU A 99 26.06 -12.17 3.77
CA LEU A 99 25.71 -10.76 3.77
C LEU A 99 26.97 -9.91 3.92
N THR A 100 27.01 -8.80 3.19
CA THR A 100 28.06 -7.78 3.28
C THR A 100 27.53 -6.44 3.79
N LYS A 101 26.20 -6.23 3.70
CA LYS A 101 25.55 -5.04 4.20
C LYS A 101 24.11 -5.36 4.59
N LEU A 102 23.71 -4.93 5.79
CA LEU A 102 22.34 -5.08 6.28
C LEU A 102 21.41 -4.00 5.68
N PRO A 103 20.15 -4.35 5.36
CA PRO A 103 19.18 -3.42 4.76
C PRO A 103 18.61 -2.46 5.81
N LYS A 104 18.03 -1.34 5.38
CA LYS A 104 17.30 -0.44 6.28
C LYS A 104 15.92 -1.00 6.66
N ILE A 105 15.31 -1.76 5.75
CA ILE A 105 14.06 -2.48 5.95
C ILE A 105 14.32 -3.94 5.61
N LEU A 106 14.27 -4.81 6.60
CA LEU A 106 14.38 -6.25 6.43
C LEU A 106 12.98 -6.83 6.19
N ALA A 107 12.72 -7.23 4.95
CA ALA A 107 11.50 -7.95 4.57
C ALA A 107 11.75 -9.47 4.62
N LEU A 108 10.90 -10.17 5.35
CA LEU A 108 10.96 -11.62 5.55
C LEU A 108 9.69 -12.26 5.00
N ASN A 109 9.83 -13.18 4.06
CA ASN A 109 8.77 -14.11 3.69
C ASN A 109 8.80 -15.29 4.66
N CYS A 110 7.67 -15.57 5.31
CA CYS A 110 7.58 -16.65 6.28
C CYS A 110 7.64 -18.04 5.64
N GLY A 111 7.40 -18.20 4.33
CA GLY A 111 7.64 -19.47 3.63
C GLY A 111 6.97 -20.69 4.28
N LEU A 112 5.72 -20.56 4.74
CA LEU A 112 4.95 -21.65 5.36
C LEU A 112 4.14 -22.40 4.29
N ASP A 113 4.82 -22.89 3.26
CA ASP A 113 4.20 -23.45 2.06
C ASP A 113 3.82 -24.92 2.26
N SER A 114 4.57 -25.65 3.10
CA SER A 114 4.35 -27.05 3.41
C SER A 114 3.70 -27.28 4.78
N GLN A 115 3.04 -28.42 4.94
CA GLN A 115 2.51 -28.85 6.24
C GLN A 115 3.63 -29.06 7.27
N GLN A 116 4.83 -29.47 6.81
CA GLN A 116 5.99 -29.68 7.65
C GLN A 116 6.44 -28.39 8.33
N GLU A 117 6.55 -27.29 7.57
CA GLU A 117 6.96 -25.98 8.08
C GLU A 117 5.91 -25.40 9.04
N LYS A 118 4.62 -25.55 8.71
CA LYS A 118 3.51 -25.17 9.61
C LYS A 118 3.57 -25.94 10.93
N SER A 119 3.79 -27.26 10.87
CA SER A 119 3.93 -28.10 12.06
C SER A 119 5.17 -27.74 12.88
N PHE A 120 6.30 -27.42 12.24
CA PHE A 120 7.48 -26.93 12.94
C PHE A 120 7.18 -25.62 13.69
N TRP A 121 6.59 -24.64 13.01
CA TRP A 121 6.23 -23.37 13.61
C TRP A 121 5.27 -23.55 14.79
N GLN A 122 4.23 -24.36 14.62
CA GLN A 122 3.28 -24.66 15.69
C GLN A 122 3.97 -25.31 16.90
N ASN A 123 4.84 -26.29 16.66
CA ASN A 123 5.59 -26.96 17.71
C ASN A 123 6.45 -25.96 18.52
N GLN A 124 7.12 -25.03 17.86
CA GLN A 124 7.88 -23.99 18.58
C GLN A 124 6.98 -23.13 19.48
N MET A 125 5.75 -22.84 19.05
CA MET A 125 4.75 -22.12 19.86
C MET A 125 4.29 -22.92 21.06
N ASP A 126 4.01 -24.18 20.84
CA ASP A 126 3.58 -25.08 21.90
C ASP A 126 4.69 -25.24 22.95
N ILE A 127 5.96 -25.38 22.55
CA ILE A 127 7.10 -25.47 23.48
C ILE A 127 7.19 -24.23 24.37
N ILE A 128 7.07 -23.02 23.80
CA ILE A 128 7.13 -21.77 24.58
C ILE A 128 5.98 -21.69 25.58
N VAL A 129 4.75 -21.97 25.12
CA VAL A 129 3.57 -21.94 26.00
C VAL A 129 3.68 -22.99 27.11
N GLN A 130 4.13 -24.20 26.79
CA GLN A 130 4.33 -25.26 27.78
C GLN A 130 5.41 -24.91 28.80
N LYS A 131 6.50 -24.26 28.39
CA LYS A 131 7.53 -23.75 29.32
C LYS A 131 6.94 -22.74 30.31
N VAL A 132 6.06 -21.84 29.87
CA VAL A 132 5.35 -20.90 30.76
C VAL A 132 4.37 -21.61 31.69
N MET A 133 3.71 -22.67 31.23
CA MET A 133 2.81 -23.46 32.08
C MET A 133 3.57 -24.26 33.15
N ASN A 134 4.77 -24.77 32.83
CA ASN A 134 5.58 -25.60 33.71
C ASN A 134 6.45 -24.77 34.68
N ASN A 135 7.01 -23.65 34.22
CA ASN A 135 7.67 -22.66 35.06
C ASN A 135 6.60 -21.73 35.61
N LYS A 136 6.08 -21.98 36.82
CA LYS A 136 5.31 -20.98 37.58
C LYS A 136 6.18 -19.75 37.88
N GLU A 137 6.43 -18.91 36.88
CA GLU A 137 6.88 -17.54 37.14
C GLU A 137 5.68 -16.74 37.64
N ALA A 138 5.95 -16.05 38.75
CA ALA A 138 4.98 -15.34 39.56
C ALA A 138 4.13 -14.39 38.71
N SER A 139 2.82 -14.50 38.89
CA SER A 139 1.88 -13.42 38.59
C SER A 139 2.44 -12.09 39.09
N PRO A 140 2.60 -11.05 38.24
CA PRO A 140 2.22 -9.74 38.70
C PRO A 140 0.71 -9.78 38.81
N SER A 141 0.23 -10.02 40.03
CA SER A 141 -1.09 -9.54 40.41
C SER A 141 -1.22 -8.09 39.95
N SER A 142 -2.32 -7.78 39.27
CA SER A 142 -2.74 -6.48 38.73
C SER A 142 -2.21 -6.09 37.34
N SER A 143 -2.94 -6.51 36.30
CA SER A 143 -3.59 -5.58 35.36
C SER A 143 -4.73 -6.28 34.61
N PRO A 144 -5.78 -5.55 34.21
CA PRO A 144 -7.15 -6.06 34.27
C PRO A 144 -7.50 -6.97 33.09
N ILE A 145 -8.00 -8.15 33.44
CA ILE A 145 -8.90 -8.92 32.59
C ILE A 145 -10.08 -8.00 32.24
N PRO A 146 -10.52 -7.86 30.99
CA PRO A 146 -11.84 -7.33 30.69
C PRO A 146 -12.87 -8.40 31.09
N THR A 147 -13.06 -8.59 32.39
CA THR A 147 -14.27 -9.23 32.89
C THR A 147 -15.43 -8.38 32.41
N LYS A 148 -16.39 -8.99 31.70
CA LYS A 148 -17.72 -8.41 31.49
C LYS A 148 -18.41 -8.27 32.86
N THR A 149 -17.97 -7.33 33.69
CA THR A 149 -18.75 -6.86 34.82
C THR A 149 -19.77 -5.88 34.25
N VAL A 150 -20.96 -6.41 33.97
CA VAL A 150 -22.10 -5.58 33.59
C VAL A 150 -22.40 -4.64 34.76
N LYS A 151 -22.00 -3.37 34.62
CA LYS A 151 -22.20 -2.33 35.65
C LYS A 151 -23.70 -2.18 35.94
N LYS A 152 -24.06 -1.87 37.18
CA LYS A 152 -25.45 -1.62 37.58
C LYS A 152 -25.95 -0.32 36.93
N CYS A 153 -27.20 -0.33 36.47
CA CYS A 153 -27.80 0.85 35.84
C CYS A 153 -27.96 1.99 36.86
N ARG A 154 -27.54 3.21 36.51
CA ARG A 154 -27.63 4.41 37.37
C ARG A 154 -29.06 4.73 37.81
N TYR A 155 -30.05 4.36 37.01
CA TYR A 155 -31.47 4.62 37.26
C TYR A 155 -32.21 3.46 37.94
N GLY A 156 -31.51 2.36 38.25
CA GLY A 156 -32.07 1.23 38.99
C GLY A 156 -33.39 0.70 38.41
N THR A 157 -34.34 0.34 39.26
CA THR A 157 -35.66 -0.19 38.88
C THR A 157 -36.54 0.81 38.11
N ASN A 158 -36.20 2.11 38.11
CA ASN A 158 -36.92 3.16 37.40
C ASN A 158 -36.45 3.35 35.94
N CYS A 159 -35.58 2.48 35.43
CA CYS A 159 -35.15 2.53 34.03
C CYS A 159 -36.25 2.04 33.07
N ILE A 160 -36.79 2.96 32.25
CA ILE A 160 -37.86 2.70 31.26
C ILE A 160 -37.36 2.24 29.88
N ARG A 161 -36.05 2.10 29.68
CA ARG A 161 -35.46 1.77 28.37
C ARG A 161 -35.46 0.26 28.13
N ALA A 162 -36.26 -0.21 27.18
CA ALA A 162 -36.26 -1.61 26.75
C ALA A 162 -34.89 -1.98 26.15
N GLY A 163 -34.23 -3.03 26.67
CA GLY A 163 -32.92 -3.51 26.20
C GLY A 163 -31.68 -2.79 26.77
N CYS A 164 -31.79 -2.18 27.96
CA CYS A 164 -30.66 -1.52 28.60
C CYS A 164 -29.50 -2.49 28.93
N ARG A 165 -28.26 -2.14 28.53
CA ARG A 165 -27.04 -2.97 28.65
C ARG A 165 -26.41 -3.03 30.06
N PHE A 166 -27.08 -2.49 31.08
CA PHE A 166 -26.62 -2.42 32.47
C PHE A 166 -27.57 -3.22 33.39
N ARG A 167 -27.06 -3.79 34.50
CA ARG A 167 -27.80 -4.75 35.35
C ARG A 167 -28.86 -4.05 36.23
N HIS A 168 -30.06 -4.64 36.37
CA HIS A 168 -31.15 -4.10 37.20
C HIS A 168 -31.53 -5.07 38.33
N ALA A 169 -31.55 -4.58 39.57
CA ALA A 169 -32.01 -5.38 40.71
C ALA A 169 -33.52 -5.68 40.57
N GLY A 170 -33.90 -6.96 40.56
CA GLY A 170 -35.29 -7.41 40.47
C GLY A 170 -35.82 -7.77 39.06
N LYS A 171 -35.08 -7.47 37.98
CA LYS A 171 -35.39 -7.93 36.60
C LYS A 171 -34.50 -9.07 36.12
N ASP A 172 -33.27 -9.17 36.65
CA ASP A 172 -32.28 -10.20 36.27
C ASP A 172 -32.14 -11.23 37.41
N PRO A 173 -32.25 -12.56 37.17
CA PRO A 173 -32.22 -13.58 38.23
C PRO A 173 -30.83 -13.74 38.89
N GLU A 174 -30.80 -14.07 40.19
CA GLU A 174 -29.57 -14.36 40.95
C GLU A 174 -29.11 -15.83 40.86
N PRO A 175 -27.81 -16.14 41.01
CA PRO A 175 -27.30 -17.50 40.92
C PRO A 175 -27.42 -18.28 42.25
N ALA A 176 -28.01 -19.47 42.20
CA ALA A 176 -28.18 -20.38 43.35
C ALA A 176 -26.96 -21.32 43.57
N GLN A 177 -26.77 -21.71 44.83
CA GLN A 177 -25.72 -22.60 45.35
C GLN A 177 -25.92 -24.08 44.97
N GLN A 178 -24.80 -24.82 44.98
CA GLN A 178 -24.58 -26.20 44.53
C GLN A 178 -25.47 -27.27 45.20
N VAL A 179 -26.04 -28.16 44.37
CA VAL A 179 -26.45 -29.53 44.74
C VAL A 179 -26.04 -30.47 43.59
N SER A 180 -25.39 -31.59 43.93
CA SER A 180 -24.86 -32.63 43.03
C SER A 180 -25.91 -33.63 42.51
N PRO A 181 -25.79 -34.17 41.27
CA PRO A 181 -26.50 -35.37 40.82
C PRO A 181 -25.55 -36.59 40.50
N PRO A 182 -26.10 -37.80 40.25
CA PRO A 182 -25.52 -39.12 40.59
C PRO A 182 -24.74 -39.81 39.44
N PRO A 183 -24.14 -41.01 39.65
CA PRO A 183 -23.17 -41.57 38.73
C PRO A 183 -23.81 -42.50 37.68
N ALA A 184 -23.41 -42.37 36.42
CA ALA A 184 -23.45 -43.48 35.46
C ALA A 184 -22.60 -43.25 34.20
N SER A 185 -21.98 -44.36 33.79
CA SER A 185 -21.44 -44.72 32.46
C SER A 185 -20.12 -44.07 31.99
N THR A 186 -19.10 -44.92 32.08
CA THR A 186 -17.88 -44.96 31.27
C THR A 186 -18.14 -44.66 29.79
N ALA A 187 -17.71 -43.49 29.36
CA ALA A 187 -17.27 -43.24 27.99
C ALA A 187 -15.95 -42.44 28.10
N SER A 188 -14.90 -42.97 27.50
CA SER A 188 -13.55 -42.40 27.49
C SER A 188 -13.55 -40.99 26.90
N VAL A 189 -13.43 -39.97 27.74
CA VAL A 189 -13.13 -38.60 27.34
C VAL A 189 -11.63 -38.55 27.02
N GLN A 190 -11.29 -38.46 25.73
CA GLN A 190 -9.99 -38.00 25.31
C GLN A 190 -9.86 -36.52 25.69
N THR A 191 -9.09 -36.22 26.72
CA THR A 191 -8.71 -34.85 27.09
C THR A 191 -7.80 -34.28 26.01
N THR A 192 -8.32 -33.42 25.13
CA THR A 192 -7.47 -32.61 24.26
C THR A 192 -6.80 -31.55 25.12
N ASN A 193 -5.54 -31.79 25.49
CA ASN A 193 -4.66 -30.86 26.21
C ASN A 193 -4.23 -29.69 25.30
N THR A 194 -5.16 -28.89 24.81
CA THR A 194 -4.81 -27.68 24.04
C THR A 194 -4.52 -26.55 25.04
N PRO A 195 -3.33 -25.91 25.01
CA PRO A 195 -3.01 -24.84 25.94
C PRO A 195 -3.97 -23.64 25.80
N PRO A 196 -4.22 -22.86 26.88
CA PRO A 196 -5.09 -21.69 26.80
C PRO A 196 -4.64 -20.68 25.73
N SER A 197 -5.55 -20.29 24.83
CA SER A 197 -5.27 -19.41 23.69
C SER A 197 -4.62 -18.05 24.07
N HIS A 198 -4.90 -17.54 25.27
CA HIS A 198 -4.31 -16.31 25.80
C HIS A 198 -2.79 -16.40 26.01
N LEU A 199 -2.23 -17.60 26.22
CA LEU A 199 -0.78 -17.76 26.39
C LEU A 199 -0.03 -17.56 25.07
N TYR A 200 -0.59 -18.04 23.95
CA TYR A 200 -0.06 -17.77 22.61
C TYR A 200 -0.09 -16.28 22.25
N TYR A 201 -1.06 -15.53 22.78
CA TYR A 201 -1.14 -14.09 22.60
C TYR A 201 -0.09 -13.33 23.43
N SER A 202 0.23 -13.81 24.63
CA SER A 202 1.16 -13.14 25.55
C SER A 202 2.63 -13.52 25.33
N HIS A 203 2.89 -14.71 24.77
CA HIS A 203 4.23 -15.28 24.60
C HIS A 203 4.43 -15.79 23.17
N SER A 204 4.64 -14.86 22.24
CA SER A 204 4.92 -15.18 20.83
C SER A 204 6.39 -15.54 20.59
N TRP A 205 6.66 -16.39 19.59
CA TRP A 205 8.01 -16.60 19.04
C TRP A 205 8.64 -15.31 18.57
N ILE A 206 7.82 -14.51 17.87
CA ILE A 206 8.31 -13.50 16.98
C ILE A 206 8.69 -12.31 17.86
N PRO A 207 9.97 -11.93 17.88
CA PRO A 207 10.41 -10.80 18.68
C PRO A 207 9.94 -9.48 18.04
N HIS A 208 9.45 -8.54 18.83
CA HIS A 208 9.17 -7.18 18.34
C HIS A 208 10.44 -6.43 17.97
N CYS A 209 11.56 -6.71 18.65
CA CYS A 209 12.84 -6.08 18.39
C CYS A 209 13.94 -7.13 18.25
N ILE A 210 14.81 -6.93 17.26
CA ILE A 210 15.98 -7.78 17.03
C ILE A 210 17.22 -6.93 16.82
N GLU A 211 18.37 -7.51 17.07
CA GLU A 211 19.66 -6.94 16.72
C GLU A 211 20.35 -7.90 15.76
N ILE A 212 20.91 -7.35 14.68
CA ILE A 212 21.72 -8.11 13.73
C ILE A 212 23.10 -7.48 13.72
N THR A 213 24.11 -8.30 14.00
CA THR A 213 25.51 -7.90 13.91
C THR A 213 26.17 -8.68 12.79
N LEU A 214 26.88 -7.96 11.93
CA LEU A 214 27.77 -8.49 10.90
C LEU A 214 29.20 -8.10 11.29
N ASP A 215 30.00 -9.10 11.62
CA ASP A 215 31.41 -8.89 12.00
C ASP A 215 32.33 -8.75 10.77
N GLU A 216 33.62 -8.54 11.04
CA GLU A 216 34.66 -8.37 10.01
C GLU A 216 34.93 -9.64 9.17
N ASN A 217 34.61 -10.81 9.70
CA ASN A 217 34.73 -12.09 8.99
C ASN A 217 33.48 -12.40 8.14
N GLY A 218 32.45 -11.56 8.27
CA GLY A 218 31.11 -11.76 7.71
C GLY A 218 30.33 -12.85 8.44
N GLU A 219 30.66 -13.09 9.71
CA GLU A 219 29.83 -13.83 10.65
C GLU A 219 28.62 -12.99 11.06
N LEU A 220 27.46 -13.63 11.05
CA LEU A 220 26.17 -13.02 11.28
C LEU A 220 25.61 -13.53 12.60
N THR A 221 25.36 -12.63 13.55
CA THR A 221 24.62 -12.95 14.77
C THR A 221 23.29 -12.23 14.79
N VAL A 222 22.27 -12.90 15.31
CA VAL A 222 20.91 -12.37 15.46
C VAL A 222 20.47 -12.58 16.89
N GLU A 223 20.11 -11.48 17.57
CA GLU A 223 19.71 -11.48 18.97
C GLU A 223 18.31 -10.89 19.14
N LYS A 224 17.56 -11.40 20.12
CA LYS A 224 16.26 -10.85 20.50
C LYS A 224 16.51 -9.72 21.49
N LEU A 225 15.83 -8.59 21.29
CA LEU A 225 15.83 -7.48 22.23
C LEU A 225 14.46 -7.33 22.89
N ASP A 226 14.42 -7.14 24.20
CA ASP A 226 13.18 -6.79 24.91
C ASP A 226 12.75 -5.34 24.60
N LYS A 227 13.74 -4.45 24.45
CA LYS A 227 13.57 -3.05 24.06
C LYS A 227 14.79 -2.59 23.25
N ILE A 228 14.60 -1.56 22.41
CA ILE A 228 15.68 -0.88 21.69
C ILE A 228 16.58 -0.14 22.69
N ASN A 229 17.89 -0.34 22.59
CA ASN A 229 18.87 0.35 23.43
C ASN A 229 19.24 1.69 22.79
N ARG A 230 18.80 2.78 23.42
CA ARG A 230 19.01 4.15 22.91
C ARG A 230 20.48 4.63 23.00
N GLU A 231 21.32 3.95 23.78
CA GLU A 231 22.74 4.30 23.92
C GLU A 231 23.55 4.02 22.63
N VAL A 232 23.13 3.05 21.81
CA VAL A 232 23.78 2.67 20.54
C VAL A 232 23.49 3.70 19.42
N VAL A 233 22.52 4.60 19.61
CA VAL A 233 22.08 5.58 18.60
C VAL A 233 23.01 6.82 18.53
N ASN A 234 23.91 7.01 19.49
CA ASN A 234 24.72 8.23 19.62
C ASN A 234 26.16 8.18 19.08
N THR A 235 26.60 7.10 18.42
CA THR A 235 27.91 7.08 17.76
C THR A 235 27.84 7.68 16.36
N LYS A 236 27.86 9.01 16.27
CA LYS A 236 28.43 9.68 15.08
C LYS A 236 29.93 9.34 15.01
N PRO A 237 30.53 9.17 13.81
CA PRO A 237 31.98 9.09 13.70
C PRO A 237 32.58 10.42 14.18
N LEU A 238 33.45 10.35 15.18
CA LEU A 238 34.19 11.48 15.72
C LEU A 238 35.13 12.02 14.64
N ILE A 239 34.75 13.14 14.01
CA ILE A 239 35.71 14.04 13.38
C ILE A 239 36.19 14.95 14.51
N ALA A 240 37.47 14.81 14.86
CA ALA A 240 38.13 15.70 15.81
C ALA A 240 38.24 17.09 15.19
N GLU A 241 37.45 18.05 15.66
CA GLU A 241 37.74 19.47 15.48
C GLU A 241 38.49 19.96 16.73
N ASN A 242 39.71 20.43 16.50
CA ASN A 242 40.56 21.04 17.52
C ASN A 242 39.87 22.29 18.09
N ASN A 243 39.72 22.31 19.41
CA ASN A 243 39.33 23.48 20.18
C ASN A 243 40.41 24.56 20.10
N GLY A 244 40.04 25.75 19.64
CA GLY A 244 40.66 27.03 19.99
C GLY A 244 39.64 27.86 20.81
N PRO A 245 40.07 28.59 21.85
CA PRO A 245 39.18 28.97 22.95
C PRO A 245 38.32 30.22 22.67
N SER A 246 37.20 30.21 23.36
CA SER A 246 36.21 31.29 23.55
C SER A 246 36.79 32.58 24.14
N GLU A 247 36.26 33.74 23.71
CA GLU A 247 36.05 34.89 24.59
C GLU A 247 34.99 35.88 24.07
N GLN A 248 34.27 36.49 25.00
CA GLN A 248 33.09 37.35 24.83
C GLN A 248 33.44 38.82 24.55
N ASN A 249 32.55 39.49 23.81
CA ASN A 249 32.16 40.92 23.86
C ASN A 249 33.19 41.99 24.26
N PHE A 250 33.48 42.95 23.36
CA PHE A 250 33.45 44.39 23.69
C PHE A 250 33.38 45.27 22.43
N ALA A 251 32.80 46.46 22.58
CA ALA A 251 32.43 47.41 21.53
C ALA A 251 33.54 48.41 21.13
N LYS A 252 33.30 49.08 19.99
CA LYS A 252 33.77 50.41 19.51
C LYS A 252 35.05 50.52 18.65
N LYS A 253 34.80 51.11 17.47
CA LYS A 253 35.49 52.21 16.75
C LYS A 253 36.90 52.01 16.11
N ASN A 254 36.88 52.34 14.81
CA ASN A 254 37.83 53.13 14.02
C ASN A 254 39.06 52.49 13.32
N SER A 255 39.23 52.99 12.09
CA SER A 255 40.44 53.18 11.26
C SER A 255 41.09 52.00 10.52
N ARG A 256 40.88 52.03 9.19
CA ARG A 256 41.83 51.82 8.05
C ARG A 256 43.31 52.16 8.33
N PRO A 257 44.28 51.89 7.40
CA PRO A 257 44.40 50.85 6.35
C PRO A 257 45.87 50.32 6.18
N GLU A 258 46.15 49.63 5.05
CA GLU A 258 47.48 49.41 4.39
C GLU A 258 48.36 48.29 4.97
N GLY A 259 49.11 47.46 4.21
CA GLY A 259 49.44 47.32 2.78
C GLY A 259 50.06 45.91 2.57
N PHE A 260 49.85 45.26 1.41
CA PHE A 260 50.84 45.05 0.33
C PHE A 260 52.16 44.35 0.70
N ASP A 261 52.35 43.08 0.27
CA ASP A 261 53.35 42.57 -0.71
C ASP A 261 53.45 41.03 -0.62
N HIS A 262 53.29 40.25 -1.71
CA HIS A 262 54.34 39.79 -2.66
C HIS A 262 55.49 39.06 -1.93
N THR A 263 55.89 37.81 -2.20
CA THR A 263 56.18 37.03 -3.42
C THR A 263 56.46 35.57 -2.98
N SER A 264 55.95 34.53 -3.64
CA SER A 264 56.55 33.78 -4.77
C SER A 264 57.85 33.00 -4.48
N THR A 265 57.81 31.71 -4.84
CA THR A 265 58.85 30.84 -5.44
C THR A 265 59.60 29.78 -4.61
N ASN A 266 59.37 28.53 -5.07
CA ASN A 266 60.32 27.45 -5.41
C ASN A 266 60.94 26.56 -4.32
N GLY A 267 60.93 25.26 -4.60
CA GLY A 267 61.95 24.33 -4.14
C GLY A 267 61.45 22.92 -3.85
N GLU A 268 61.70 22.01 -4.79
CA GLU A 268 61.48 20.56 -4.71
C GLU A 268 62.16 19.89 -3.51
N SER A 269 61.58 18.79 -3.01
CA SER A 269 62.31 17.52 -2.83
C SER A 269 61.39 16.39 -2.38
N ASP A 270 61.36 15.31 -3.16
CA ASP A 270 60.86 13.99 -2.84
C ASP A 270 61.42 13.44 -1.52
N ALA A 271 60.54 12.93 -0.66
CA ALA A 271 60.90 11.90 0.31
C ALA A 271 59.67 11.03 0.64
N ASN A 272 59.82 9.74 0.36
CA ASN A 272 58.94 8.63 0.69
C ASN A 272 58.31 8.73 2.10
N GLU A 273 56.98 8.85 2.17
CA GLU A 273 56.21 8.39 3.32
C GLU A 273 55.33 7.21 2.92
N ARG A 274 55.54 6.11 3.62
CA ARG A 274 54.76 4.88 3.51
C ARG A 274 53.38 5.18 4.07
N ASP A 275 52.36 5.16 3.21
CA ASP A 275 50.98 5.17 3.64
C ASP A 275 50.69 3.91 4.46
N SER A 276 50.71 4.08 5.79
CA SER A 276 50.13 3.16 6.73
C SER A 276 48.62 3.11 6.47
N VAL A 277 48.17 2.03 5.85
CA VAL A 277 46.76 1.67 5.73
C VAL A 277 46.17 1.58 7.13
N ASN A 278 45.45 2.62 7.56
CA ASN A 278 44.61 2.60 8.75
C ASN A 278 43.42 1.66 8.47
N ASN A 279 43.60 0.36 8.76
CA ASN A 279 42.53 -0.62 8.83
C ASN A 279 41.63 -0.32 10.03
N THR A 280 40.65 0.57 9.86
CA THR A 280 39.52 0.66 10.79
C THR A 280 38.58 -0.54 10.55
N THR A 281 38.52 -1.42 11.53
CA THR A 281 37.67 -2.63 11.60
C THR A 281 36.18 -2.27 11.53
N HIS A 282 35.47 -2.69 10.49
CA HIS A 282 34.07 -2.28 10.24
C HIS A 282 33.06 -3.35 10.67
N VAL A 283 32.70 -3.39 11.95
CA VAL A 283 31.56 -4.19 12.45
C VAL A 283 30.26 -3.43 12.20
N GLN A 284 29.31 -4.02 11.47
CA GLN A 284 27.99 -3.43 11.26
C GLN A 284 27.00 -3.99 12.27
N LYS A 285 26.47 -3.14 13.15
CA LYS A 285 25.49 -3.51 14.17
C LYS A 285 24.21 -2.71 13.96
N VAL A 286 23.08 -3.38 13.75
CA VAL A 286 21.79 -2.72 13.46
C VAL A 286 20.68 -3.31 14.33
N GLN A 287 19.97 -2.43 15.04
CA GLN A 287 18.75 -2.78 15.75
C GLN A 287 17.54 -2.58 14.84
N TYR A 288 16.61 -3.52 14.86
CA TYR A 288 15.37 -3.45 14.11
C TYR A 288 14.16 -3.56 15.02
N THR A 289 13.08 -2.89 14.65
CA THR A 289 11.75 -3.08 15.23
C THR A 289 10.77 -3.58 14.19
N LEU A 290 9.90 -4.51 14.56
CA LEU A 290 8.80 -4.97 13.74
C LEU A 290 7.82 -3.82 13.48
N THR A 291 7.57 -3.53 12.20
CA THR A 291 6.73 -2.42 11.75
C THR A 291 5.56 -2.85 10.89
N GLY A 292 5.61 -4.03 10.28
CA GLY A 292 4.54 -4.53 9.43
C GLY A 292 4.47 -6.05 9.45
N VAL A 293 3.26 -6.58 9.42
CA VAL A 293 2.96 -7.99 9.43
C VAL A 293 1.82 -8.24 8.46
N VAL A 294 2.03 -9.10 7.48
CA VAL A 294 0.99 -9.57 6.57
C VAL A 294 0.67 -11.00 6.95
N CYS A 295 -0.61 -11.31 7.09
CA CYS A 295 -1.04 -12.65 7.43
C CYS A 295 -2.28 -13.08 6.63
N TYR A 296 -2.34 -14.37 6.38
CA TYR A 296 -3.46 -15.05 5.75
C TYR A 296 -4.44 -15.53 6.83
N VAL A 297 -5.70 -15.14 6.67
CA VAL A 297 -6.81 -15.60 7.49
C VAL A 297 -7.42 -16.82 6.81
N ASP A 298 -7.30 -17.98 7.44
CA ASP A 298 -7.82 -19.25 6.97
C ASP A 298 -9.10 -19.63 7.72
N ASP A 299 -10.27 -19.25 7.18
CA ASP A 299 -11.55 -19.74 7.70
C ASP A 299 -11.78 -21.17 7.20
N LYS A 300 -11.57 -22.15 8.09
CA LYS A 300 -11.78 -23.58 7.78
C LYS A 300 -13.22 -23.92 7.38
N ASN A 301 -14.19 -23.07 7.71
CA ASN A 301 -15.61 -23.32 7.45
C ASN A 301 -16.09 -22.73 6.11
N SER A 302 -15.32 -21.84 5.48
CA SER A 302 -15.76 -21.16 4.25
C SER A 302 -14.56 -20.68 3.45
N GLU A 303 -14.38 -21.25 2.26
CA GLU A 303 -13.26 -20.86 1.39
C GLU A 303 -13.35 -19.39 0.96
N ASP A 304 -14.57 -18.89 0.72
CA ASP A 304 -14.84 -17.49 0.36
C ASP A 304 -14.48 -16.47 1.45
N ARG A 305 -14.23 -16.93 2.68
CA ARG A 305 -13.82 -16.08 3.81
C ARG A 305 -12.32 -16.10 4.04
N ARG A 306 -11.55 -16.81 3.22
CA ARG A 306 -10.10 -16.78 3.24
C ARG A 306 -9.62 -15.49 2.59
N HIS A 307 -8.78 -14.74 3.30
CA HIS A 307 -8.30 -13.42 2.82
C HIS A 307 -6.99 -13.05 3.49
N VAL A 308 -6.38 -11.96 3.02
CA VAL A 308 -5.14 -11.41 3.58
C VAL A 308 -5.47 -10.16 4.39
N VAL A 309 -4.84 -10.03 5.55
CA VAL A 309 -4.90 -8.81 6.37
C VAL A 309 -3.49 -8.32 6.69
N ALA A 310 -3.37 -7.03 6.98
CA ALA A 310 -2.09 -6.42 7.35
C ALA A 310 -2.19 -5.75 8.72
N LEU A 311 -1.25 -6.06 9.62
CA LEU A 311 -1.04 -5.30 10.84
C LEU A 311 0.16 -4.38 10.64
N ILE A 312 -0.05 -3.07 10.81
CA ILE A 312 0.97 -2.05 10.54
C ILE A 312 1.14 -1.19 11.78
N ARG A 313 2.39 -0.99 12.19
CA ARG A 313 2.76 -0.05 13.25
C ARG A 313 2.94 1.33 12.63
N VAL A 314 1.95 2.18 12.83
CA VAL A 314 1.98 3.58 12.39
C VAL A 314 2.84 4.40 13.34
N GLY A 315 3.79 5.16 12.78
CA GLY A 315 4.72 6.00 13.54
C GLY A 315 4.07 7.26 14.14
N PRO A 316 4.75 7.91 15.10
CA PRO A 316 4.18 9.02 15.87
C PRO A 316 3.81 10.24 15.01
N ASN A 317 4.53 10.49 13.91
CA ASN A 317 4.30 11.64 13.02
C ASN A 317 2.88 11.71 12.45
N TYR A 318 2.24 10.56 12.20
CA TYR A 318 0.85 10.55 11.73
C TYR A 318 -0.12 10.99 12.84
N HIS A 319 0.06 10.47 14.04
CA HIS A 319 -0.79 10.79 15.19
C HIS A 319 -0.57 12.21 15.68
N GLU A 320 0.65 12.73 15.59
CA GLU A 320 0.92 14.14 15.83
C GLU A 320 0.13 15.04 14.88
N ARG A 321 0.13 14.73 13.57
CA ARG A 321 -0.68 15.49 12.58
C ARG A 321 -2.18 15.33 12.75
N SER A 322 -2.65 14.14 13.15
CA SER A 322 -4.08 13.83 13.19
C SER A 322 -4.75 14.17 14.53
N SER A 323 -4.07 14.02 15.65
CA SER A 323 -4.62 14.14 16.99
C SER A 323 -3.77 15.00 17.95
N GLY A 324 -2.65 15.56 17.48
CA GLY A 324 -1.76 16.39 18.29
C GLY A 324 -0.91 15.62 19.31
N SER A 325 -0.93 14.28 19.28
CA SER A 325 -0.18 13.42 20.21
C SER A 325 0.69 12.43 19.42
N GLY A 326 2.01 12.56 19.55
CA GLY A 326 2.98 11.70 18.85
C GLY A 326 3.15 10.34 19.52
N VAL A 327 2.22 9.41 19.28
CA VAL A 327 2.30 8.03 19.77
C VAL A 327 2.38 7.06 18.59
N ALA A 328 3.22 6.03 18.67
CA ALA A 328 3.20 4.95 17.70
C ALA A 328 2.11 3.92 18.06
N GLN A 329 1.29 3.51 17.09
CA GLN A 329 0.14 2.63 17.31
C GLN A 329 0.01 1.55 16.22
N TRP A 330 -0.45 0.37 16.61
CA TRP A 330 -0.75 -0.72 15.67
C TRP A 330 -2.18 -0.62 15.15
N TYR A 331 -2.34 -0.92 13.86
CA TYR A 331 -3.63 -1.00 13.18
C TYR A 331 -3.73 -2.29 12.38
N LEU A 332 -4.89 -2.92 12.43
CA LEU A 332 -5.31 -4.00 11.55
C LEU A 332 -6.05 -3.42 10.36
N PHE A 333 -5.54 -3.69 9.17
CA PHE A 333 -6.15 -3.37 7.88
C PHE A 333 -6.74 -4.66 7.30
N ASN A 334 -8.06 -4.68 7.14
CA ASN A 334 -8.81 -5.72 6.47
C ASN A 334 -9.73 -5.06 5.43
N ASP A 335 -9.27 -5.00 4.19
CA ASP A 335 -9.87 -4.23 3.11
C ASP A 335 -10.13 -2.77 3.53
N PHE A 336 -11.40 -2.39 3.65
CA PHE A 336 -11.87 -1.06 4.06
C PHE A 336 -12.06 -0.93 5.58
N SER A 337 -11.91 -2.01 6.34
CA SER A 337 -11.98 -2.03 7.80
C SER A 337 -10.61 -1.77 8.41
N ILE A 338 -10.48 -0.68 9.15
CA ILE A 338 -9.26 -0.32 9.87
C ILE A 338 -9.60 -0.24 11.35
N SER A 339 -8.92 -1.05 12.18
CA SER A 339 -9.13 -1.09 13.62
C SER A 339 -7.83 -1.02 14.39
N ALA A 340 -7.85 -0.43 15.60
CA ALA A 340 -6.68 -0.40 16.47
C ALA A 340 -6.34 -1.81 16.96
N ALA A 341 -5.06 -2.14 17.00
CA ALA A 341 -4.54 -3.41 17.49
C ALA A 341 -3.47 -3.17 18.55
N THR A 342 -3.18 -4.22 19.34
CA THR A 342 -2.06 -4.22 20.29
C THR A 342 -0.79 -4.75 19.62
N PRO A 343 0.40 -4.47 20.17
CA PRO A 343 1.63 -5.13 19.71
C PRO A 343 1.55 -6.65 19.81
N GLN A 344 0.89 -7.19 20.83
CA GLN A 344 0.71 -8.63 21.04
C GLN A 344 -0.14 -9.25 19.92
N GLU A 345 -1.21 -8.58 19.50
CA GLU A 345 -2.04 -9.02 18.38
C GLU A 345 -1.24 -9.15 17.07
N ALA A 346 -0.28 -8.25 16.83
CA ALA A 346 0.56 -8.28 15.63
C ALA A 346 1.41 -9.55 15.50
N VAL A 347 1.76 -10.19 16.62
CA VAL A 347 2.60 -11.40 16.63
C VAL A 347 1.86 -12.64 17.14
N TRP A 348 0.55 -12.54 17.37
CA TRP A 348 -0.25 -13.67 17.79
C TRP A 348 -0.58 -14.56 16.58
N PHE A 349 0.08 -15.71 16.50
CA PHE A 349 -0.08 -16.71 15.45
C PHE A 349 -0.32 -18.09 16.07
N ASN A 350 -1.58 -18.53 16.06
CA ASN A 350 -1.97 -19.88 16.48
C ASN A 350 -2.05 -20.87 15.32
N LEU A 351 -1.82 -20.42 14.08
CA LEU A 351 -1.87 -21.18 12.82
C LEU A 351 -3.18 -21.94 12.51
N ASP A 352 -4.14 -21.98 13.43
CA ASP A 352 -5.47 -22.57 13.20
C ASP A 352 -6.24 -21.78 12.13
N TRP A 353 -6.19 -20.45 12.24
CA TRP A 353 -6.89 -19.52 11.37
C TRP A 353 -6.03 -18.32 10.96
N LYS A 354 -4.91 -18.05 11.63
CA LYS A 354 -4.03 -16.91 11.33
C LYS A 354 -2.62 -17.40 11.02
N VAL A 355 -2.23 -17.29 9.75
CA VAL A 355 -0.95 -17.78 9.23
C VAL A 355 -0.07 -16.58 8.85
N PRO A 356 1.15 -16.44 9.38
CA PRO A 356 2.03 -15.35 9.00
C PRO A 356 2.54 -15.54 7.57
N CYS A 357 2.56 -14.46 6.79
CA CYS A 357 3.03 -14.47 5.40
C CYS A 357 4.30 -13.63 5.24
N VAL A 358 4.27 -12.37 5.68
CA VAL A 358 5.41 -11.44 5.52
C VAL A 358 5.62 -10.64 6.79
N LEU A 359 6.87 -10.51 7.23
CA LEU A 359 7.28 -9.66 8.35
C LEU A 359 8.19 -8.55 7.84
N HIS A 360 7.96 -7.32 8.30
CA HIS A 360 8.79 -6.16 8.01
C HIS A 360 9.41 -5.64 9.30
N TYR A 361 10.74 -5.68 9.34
CA TYR A 361 11.57 -5.10 10.39
C TYR A 361 12.25 -3.84 9.87
N THR A 362 12.03 -2.70 10.53
CA THR A 362 12.66 -1.42 10.16
C THR A 362 13.81 -1.12 11.11
N ALA A 363 14.95 -0.71 10.57
CA ALA A 363 16.13 -0.31 11.34
C ALA A 363 15.81 0.84 12.30
N VAL A 364 16.56 0.94 13.39
CA VAL A 364 16.44 2.02 14.38
C VAL A 364 17.78 2.77 14.45
N PRO A 365 17.81 4.09 14.23
CA PRO A 365 16.68 4.96 13.89
C PRO A 365 16.05 4.61 12.53
N ALA A 366 14.74 4.84 12.42
CA ALA A 366 14.02 4.60 11.18
C ALA A 366 14.60 5.48 10.05
N PRO A 367 14.62 4.99 8.80
CA PRO A 367 15.10 5.76 7.66
C PRO A 367 14.37 7.10 7.57
N GLU A 368 15.12 8.18 7.36
CA GLU A 368 14.53 9.51 7.19
C GLU A 368 13.52 9.50 6.04
N SER A 369 12.31 10.01 6.33
CA SER A 369 11.28 10.19 5.31
C SER A 369 11.69 11.36 4.42
N LYS A 370 12.23 11.07 3.24
CA LYS A 370 12.38 12.10 2.20
C LYS A 370 10.99 12.49 1.71
N ILE A 371 10.69 13.79 1.69
CA ILE A 371 9.49 14.30 1.01
C ILE A 371 9.77 14.18 -0.50
N ILE A 372 9.33 13.09 -1.10
CA ILE A 372 9.39 12.91 -2.56
C ILE A 372 8.21 13.68 -3.14
N SER A 373 8.48 14.84 -3.72
CA SER A 373 7.52 15.57 -4.54
C SER A 373 7.84 15.29 -6.00
N ASN A 374 6.95 14.57 -6.67
CA ASN A 374 7.02 14.36 -8.12
C ASN A 374 5.72 14.89 -8.75
N PRO A 375 5.49 16.22 -8.71
CA PRO A 375 4.28 16.81 -9.22
C PRO A 375 4.19 16.56 -10.72
N LEU A 376 3.00 16.21 -11.21
CA LEU A 376 2.75 16.19 -12.64
C LEU A 376 2.83 17.63 -13.17
N THR A 377 3.50 17.82 -14.29
CA THR A 377 3.61 19.10 -14.99
C THR A 377 2.64 19.14 -16.17
N ALA A 378 2.50 20.32 -16.79
CA ALA A 378 1.66 20.48 -17.99
C ALA A 378 2.15 19.64 -19.19
N ASP A 379 3.37 19.09 -19.14
CA ASP A 379 3.96 18.26 -20.19
C ASP A 379 3.15 16.98 -20.46
N VAL A 380 2.31 16.55 -19.50
CA VAL A 380 1.37 15.42 -19.69
C VAL A 380 0.39 15.64 -20.85
N PHE A 381 0.14 16.90 -21.23
CA PHE A 381 -0.67 17.24 -22.41
C PHE A 381 0.16 17.35 -23.71
N GLY A 382 1.48 17.48 -23.61
CA GLY A 382 2.39 17.48 -24.77
C GLY A 382 2.72 16.08 -25.28
N GLU A 383 2.65 15.06 -24.42
CA GLU A 383 2.86 13.64 -24.79
C GLU A 383 1.61 12.97 -25.39
N ASP A 384 0.80 13.73 -26.13
CA ASP A 384 -0.47 13.23 -26.66
C ASP A 384 -0.27 12.31 -27.88
N LYS A 385 0.10 11.07 -27.59
CA LYS A 385 0.44 10.04 -28.58
C LYS A 385 -0.72 9.08 -28.77
N CYS A 386 -1.34 9.14 -29.94
CA CYS A 386 -2.22 8.07 -30.39
C CYS A 386 -1.40 6.79 -30.64
N ILE A 387 -1.82 5.68 -30.03
CA ILE A 387 -1.18 4.37 -30.20
C ILE A 387 -1.81 3.54 -31.33
N ALA A 388 -2.89 4.02 -31.95
CA ALA A 388 -3.50 3.33 -33.08
C ALA A 388 -2.56 3.32 -34.29
N ARG A 389 -2.42 2.17 -34.96
CA ARG A 389 -1.54 2.01 -36.14
C ARG A 389 -1.96 2.86 -37.34
N SER A 390 -3.23 3.25 -37.39
CA SER A 390 -3.76 4.21 -38.36
C SER A 390 -3.18 5.62 -38.19
N GLY A 391 -2.46 5.88 -37.10
CA GLY A 391 -1.86 7.17 -36.76
C GLY A 391 -2.85 8.17 -36.19
N GLY A 392 -4.13 7.81 -36.00
CA GLY A 392 -5.13 8.65 -35.33
C GLY A 392 -5.44 10.02 -35.95
N THR A 393 -4.85 10.37 -37.10
CA THR A 393 -4.96 11.71 -37.69
C THR A 393 -6.24 11.92 -38.50
N ARG A 394 -6.96 10.86 -38.87
CA ARG A 394 -8.28 10.94 -39.51
C ARG A 394 -9.37 10.94 -38.44
N GLY A 395 -9.67 12.11 -37.89
CA GLY A 395 -10.82 12.29 -37.00
C GLY A 395 -10.49 12.68 -35.56
N ILE A 396 -9.48 13.54 -35.35
CA ILE A 396 -9.29 14.19 -34.05
C ILE A 396 -10.53 15.05 -33.79
N THR A 397 -11.28 14.71 -32.74
CA THR A 397 -12.54 15.33 -32.32
C THR A 397 -12.33 16.47 -31.31
N PHE A 398 -11.08 16.74 -30.92
CA PHE A 398 -10.72 17.71 -29.90
C PHE A 398 -9.60 18.66 -30.33
N THR A 399 -9.50 19.78 -29.64
CA THR A 399 -8.41 20.76 -29.82
C THR A 399 -7.52 20.72 -28.58
N PRO A 400 -6.28 20.20 -28.67
CA PRO A 400 -5.35 20.13 -27.54
C PRO A 400 -5.13 21.50 -26.89
N LEU A 401 -4.80 21.50 -25.59
CA LEU A 401 -4.51 22.74 -24.87
C LEU A 401 -3.19 23.35 -25.35
N THR A 402 -3.19 24.65 -25.59
CA THR A 402 -1.95 25.44 -25.68
C THR A 402 -1.47 25.87 -24.29
N SER A 403 -0.19 26.23 -24.17
CA SER A 403 0.42 26.60 -22.88
C SER A 403 -0.22 27.85 -22.24
N ASP A 404 -0.78 28.75 -23.06
CA ASP A 404 -1.43 29.98 -22.64
C ASP A 404 -2.88 29.79 -22.14
N GLU A 405 -3.53 28.68 -22.51
CA GLU A 405 -4.91 28.37 -22.11
C GLU A 405 -5.02 27.27 -21.05
N MET A 406 -3.90 26.88 -20.42
CA MET A 406 -3.89 25.84 -19.38
C MET A 406 -4.83 26.21 -18.21
N PRO A 407 -5.79 25.33 -17.83
CA PRO A 407 -6.73 25.61 -16.75
C PRO A 407 -6.04 25.91 -15.42
N LYS A 408 -6.55 26.92 -14.71
CA LYS A 408 -6.06 27.39 -13.40
C LYS A 408 -6.96 26.93 -12.27
N LYS A 409 -6.45 26.96 -11.05
CA LYS A 409 -7.22 26.59 -9.85
C LYS A 409 -8.57 27.30 -9.79
N GLY A 410 -9.65 26.52 -9.69
CA GLY A 410 -11.03 27.01 -9.64
C GLY A 410 -11.72 27.09 -11.00
N ASP A 411 -10.99 26.95 -12.10
CA ASP A 411 -11.56 26.88 -13.45
C ASP A 411 -12.45 25.64 -13.63
N LEU A 412 -13.46 25.76 -14.49
CA LEU A 412 -14.41 24.70 -14.79
C LEU A 412 -13.90 23.81 -15.94
N VAL A 413 -14.08 22.50 -15.80
CA VAL A 413 -13.90 21.53 -16.89
C VAL A 413 -15.14 20.64 -16.91
N GLY A 414 -15.83 20.60 -18.05
CA GLY A 414 -16.89 19.62 -18.26
C GLY A 414 -16.25 18.25 -18.51
N ILE A 415 -16.75 17.19 -17.88
CA ILE A 415 -16.24 15.84 -18.05
C ILE A 415 -17.38 14.84 -18.17
N ASP A 416 -17.17 13.87 -19.05
CA ASP A 416 -18.00 12.68 -19.18
C ASP A 416 -17.12 11.48 -19.58
N ALA A 417 -17.50 10.28 -19.17
CA ALA A 417 -16.76 9.06 -19.47
C ALA A 417 -17.69 7.90 -19.79
N GLU A 418 -17.27 7.09 -20.76
CA GLU A 418 -18.00 5.93 -21.24
C GLU A 418 -17.31 4.63 -20.86
N PHE A 419 -18.11 3.59 -20.60
CA PHE A 419 -17.64 2.33 -20.07
C PHE A 419 -18.05 1.14 -20.93
N VAL A 420 -17.25 0.08 -20.85
CA VAL A 420 -17.56 -1.24 -21.40
C VAL A 420 -17.53 -2.29 -20.30
N THR A 421 -18.25 -3.39 -20.49
CA THR A 421 -18.32 -4.49 -19.53
C THR A 421 -17.32 -5.58 -19.92
N LEU A 422 -16.38 -5.87 -19.02
CA LEU A 422 -15.38 -6.93 -19.20
C LEU A 422 -15.84 -8.29 -18.68
N ASN A 423 -16.78 -8.32 -17.73
CA ASN A 423 -17.47 -9.54 -17.33
C ASN A 423 -18.92 -9.24 -16.88
N GLN A 424 -19.83 -10.16 -17.17
CA GLN A 424 -21.21 -10.01 -16.73
C GLN A 424 -21.35 -10.34 -15.24
N LYS A 425 -22.31 -9.67 -14.59
CA LYS A 425 -22.68 -9.98 -13.22
C LYS A 425 -23.28 -11.39 -13.18
N GLU A 426 -22.67 -12.28 -12.42
CA GLU A 426 -23.22 -13.60 -12.13
C GLU A 426 -23.90 -13.57 -10.76
N SER A 427 -25.13 -14.06 -10.69
CA SER A 427 -25.90 -14.14 -9.46
C SER A 427 -26.52 -15.51 -9.27
N GLU A 428 -26.39 -16.05 -8.06
CA GLU A 428 -27.03 -17.29 -7.64
C GLU A 428 -28.34 -16.98 -6.93
N LEU A 429 -29.40 -17.70 -7.25
CA LEU A 429 -30.61 -17.71 -6.44
C LEU A 429 -30.44 -18.76 -5.33
N ARG A 430 -30.29 -18.29 -4.09
CA ARG A 430 -30.20 -19.18 -2.92
C ARG A 430 -31.55 -19.82 -2.62
N SER A 431 -31.53 -20.93 -1.90
CA SER A 431 -32.73 -21.67 -1.46
C SER A 431 -33.66 -20.85 -0.55
N ASP A 432 -33.18 -19.76 0.05
CA ASP A 432 -33.98 -18.79 0.83
C ASP A 432 -34.66 -17.72 -0.04
N GLY A 433 -34.57 -17.84 -1.37
CA GLY A 433 -35.13 -16.88 -2.33
C GLY A 433 -34.32 -15.60 -2.51
N LYS A 434 -33.16 -15.46 -1.84
CA LYS A 434 -32.29 -14.29 -2.01
C LYS A 434 -31.32 -14.50 -3.16
N MET A 435 -31.20 -13.48 -4.00
CA MET A 435 -30.15 -13.42 -5.02
C MET A 435 -28.82 -13.01 -4.37
N SER A 436 -27.81 -13.86 -4.47
CA SER A 436 -26.43 -13.57 -4.09
C SER A 436 -25.63 -13.26 -5.33
N THR A 437 -24.84 -12.18 -5.33
CA THR A 437 -23.91 -11.94 -6.44
C THR A 437 -22.71 -12.85 -6.25
N ILE A 438 -22.47 -13.77 -7.19
CA ILE A 438 -21.27 -14.62 -7.21
C ILE A 438 -20.11 -13.81 -7.76
N LYS A 439 -20.34 -13.11 -8.87
CA LYS A 439 -19.34 -12.30 -9.55
C LYS A 439 -19.91 -10.92 -9.82
N PRO A 440 -19.33 -9.84 -9.27
CA PRO A 440 -19.76 -8.49 -9.61
C PRO A 440 -19.42 -8.18 -11.06
N SER A 441 -20.22 -7.33 -11.71
CA SER A 441 -19.86 -6.78 -13.02
C SER A 441 -18.59 -5.94 -12.89
N HIS A 442 -17.62 -6.20 -13.76
CA HIS A 442 -16.39 -5.47 -13.91
C HIS A 442 -16.50 -4.58 -15.14
N MET A 443 -16.52 -3.27 -14.89
CA MET A 443 -16.54 -2.25 -15.94
C MET A 443 -15.14 -1.69 -16.12
N SER A 444 -14.79 -1.37 -17.36
CA SER A 444 -13.59 -0.64 -17.70
C SER A 444 -13.95 0.63 -18.46
N VAL A 445 -13.18 1.69 -18.24
CA VAL A 445 -13.33 2.93 -18.99
C VAL A 445 -12.86 2.74 -20.42
N ALA A 446 -13.66 3.24 -21.36
CA ALA A 446 -13.47 3.06 -22.80
C ALA A 446 -13.24 4.39 -23.52
N ARG A 447 -13.86 5.47 -23.06
CA ARG A 447 -13.64 6.84 -23.58
C ARG A 447 -13.75 7.85 -22.45
N ILE A 448 -12.90 8.86 -22.46
CA ILE A 448 -12.92 9.96 -21.50
C ILE A 448 -12.86 11.27 -22.26
N THR A 449 -13.84 12.14 -22.03
CA THR A 449 -13.92 13.45 -22.68
C THR A 449 -13.84 14.55 -21.64
N CYS A 450 -12.99 15.55 -21.86
CA CYS A 450 -12.96 16.79 -21.09
C CYS A 450 -13.11 17.99 -22.04
N ILE A 451 -14.04 18.89 -21.70
CA ILE A 451 -14.34 20.12 -22.44
C ILE A 451 -13.97 21.36 -21.62
N ARG A 452 -13.60 22.43 -22.33
CA ARG A 452 -13.36 23.74 -21.71
C ARG A 452 -14.67 24.25 -21.10
N GLY A 453 -14.65 24.62 -19.82
CA GLY A 453 -15.84 25.11 -19.10
C GLY A 453 -16.13 26.60 -19.26
N GLN A 454 -15.21 27.35 -19.88
CA GLN A 454 -15.29 28.80 -20.03
C GLN A 454 -14.33 29.28 -21.12
N GLY A 455 -14.43 30.57 -21.47
CA GLY A 455 -13.55 31.25 -22.41
C GLY A 455 -14.04 31.14 -23.87
N PRO A 456 -13.23 31.60 -24.84
CA PRO A 456 -13.65 31.68 -26.25
C PRO A 456 -13.99 30.32 -26.88
N LEU A 457 -13.38 29.24 -26.37
CA LEU A 457 -13.57 27.86 -26.82
C LEU A 457 -14.42 27.04 -25.84
N GLU A 458 -15.23 27.68 -25.00
CA GLU A 458 -16.16 27.00 -24.09
C GLU A 458 -16.98 25.93 -24.84
N GLY A 459 -17.12 24.76 -24.22
CA GLY A 459 -17.79 23.61 -24.81
C GLY A 459 -16.93 22.79 -25.78
N THR A 460 -15.73 23.25 -26.14
CA THR A 460 -14.84 22.53 -27.06
C THR A 460 -13.96 21.53 -26.29
N PRO A 461 -13.93 20.24 -26.69
CA PRO A 461 -13.09 19.24 -26.06
C PRO A 461 -11.59 19.54 -26.21
N PHE A 462 -10.84 19.24 -25.16
CA PHE A 462 -9.37 19.23 -25.13
C PHE A 462 -8.78 17.89 -24.69
N ILE A 463 -9.62 16.98 -24.17
CA ILE A 463 -9.34 15.55 -24.07
C ILE A 463 -10.54 14.87 -24.72
N ASP A 464 -10.30 13.96 -25.65
CA ASP A 464 -11.29 12.99 -26.14
C ASP A 464 -10.55 11.68 -26.44
N ASP A 465 -10.23 10.97 -25.36
CA ASP A 465 -9.31 9.84 -25.36
C ASP A 465 -10.09 8.53 -25.32
N TYR A 466 -9.93 7.69 -26.34
CA TYR A 466 -10.35 6.30 -26.30
C TYR A 466 -9.26 5.46 -25.60
N ILE A 467 -9.68 4.56 -24.72
CA ILE A 467 -8.77 3.82 -23.84
C ILE A 467 -8.59 2.40 -24.37
N SER A 468 -7.36 2.09 -24.77
CA SER A 468 -7.02 0.74 -25.24
C SER A 468 -7.09 -0.27 -24.11
N THR A 469 -7.69 -1.42 -24.41
CA THR A 469 -7.76 -2.58 -23.51
C THR A 469 -7.26 -3.83 -24.23
N GLN A 470 -6.47 -4.65 -23.52
CA GLN A 470 -6.11 -6.00 -23.98
C GLN A 470 -7.10 -7.05 -23.50
N GLU A 471 -7.94 -6.71 -22.52
CA GLU A 471 -8.97 -7.60 -21.99
C GLU A 471 -10.15 -7.68 -22.96
N GLN A 472 -10.71 -8.87 -23.12
CA GLN A 472 -11.86 -9.09 -23.98
C GLN A 472 -13.09 -8.37 -23.43
N VAL A 473 -13.64 -7.46 -24.23
CA VAL A 473 -14.92 -6.81 -23.93
C VAL A 473 -16.06 -7.80 -24.19
N VAL A 474 -16.89 -8.03 -23.17
CA VAL A 474 -18.06 -8.90 -23.25
C VAL A 474 -19.27 -8.14 -23.78
N ASP A 475 -19.44 -6.89 -23.33
CA ASP A 475 -20.50 -6.01 -23.83
C ASP A 475 -19.99 -4.57 -23.94
N TYR A 476 -20.08 -4.02 -25.15
CA TYR A 476 -19.66 -2.65 -25.45
C TYR A 476 -20.66 -1.61 -24.95
N LEU A 477 -21.88 -2.02 -24.61
CA LEU A 477 -22.96 -1.12 -24.22
C LEU A 477 -23.20 -0.01 -25.27
N THR A 478 -22.99 -0.28 -26.56
CA THR A 478 -22.90 0.73 -27.64
C THR A 478 -24.06 1.74 -27.66
N LYS A 479 -25.28 1.30 -27.30
CA LYS A 479 -26.44 2.20 -27.18
C LYS A 479 -26.23 3.30 -26.12
N PHE A 480 -25.55 2.97 -25.04
CA PHE A 480 -25.30 3.83 -23.88
C PHE A 480 -23.87 4.38 -23.83
N SER A 481 -22.94 3.84 -24.63
CA SER A 481 -21.52 4.25 -24.60
C SER A 481 -21.03 4.89 -25.91
N GLY A 482 -21.73 4.65 -27.01
CA GLY A 482 -21.26 5.00 -28.36
C GLY A 482 -20.05 4.20 -28.85
N ILE A 483 -19.50 3.28 -28.05
CA ILE A 483 -18.30 2.50 -28.39
C ILE A 483 -18.64 1.32 -29.28
N GLN A 484 -17.89 1.16 -30.36
CA GLN A 484 -18.05 0.06 -31.31
C GLN A 484 -16.91 -0.97 -31.20
N PRO A 485 -17.16 -2.24 -31.59
CA PRO A 485 -16.09 -3.23 -31.72
C PRO A 485 -14.97 -2.72 -32.64
N GLY A 486 -13.73 -2.76 -32.13
CA GLY A 486 -12.53 -2.27 -32.83
C GLY A 486 -12.09 -0.87 -32.41
N ASP A 487 -12.94 -0.06 -31.76
CA ASP A 487 -12.56 1.28 -31.30
C ASP A 487 -11.44 1.26 -30.25
N LEU A 488 -11.35 0.18 -29.47
CA LEU A 488 -10.39 0.03 -28.36
C LEU A 488 -9.14 -0.79 -28.73
N ASP A 489 -9.04 -1.27 -29.98
CA ASP A 489 -7.92 -2.09 -30.47
C ASP A 489 -6.91 -1.24 -31.25
N ALA A 490 -5.64 -1.30 -30.86
CA ALA A 490 -4.57 -0.52 -31.50
C ALA A 490 -4.36 -0.84 -33.00
N ASN A 491 -4.75 -2.03 -33.47
CA ASN A 491 -4.62 -2.42 -34.87
C ASN A 491 -5.76 -1.89 -35.75
N PHE A 492 -6.96 -1.74 -35.19
CA PHE A 492 -8.18 -1.46 -35.96
C PHE A 492 -8.77 -0.07 -35.70
N SER A 493 -8.45 0.54 -34.55
CA SER A 493 -9.08 1.79 -34.15
C SER A 493 -8.79 2.93 -35.14
N SER A 494 -9.86 3.67 -35.44
CA SER A 494 -9.81 4.92 -36.19
C SER A 494 -9.84 6.15 -35.27
N LYS A 495 -9.96 5.94 -33.96
CA LYS A 495 -10.13 6.99 -32.95
C LYS A 495 -8.78 7.44 -32.40
N HIS A 496 -8.81 8.52 -31.61
CA HIS A 496 -7.66 8.90 -30.79
C HIS A 496 -7.51 7.91 -29.63
N LEU A 497 -6.79 6.81 -29.90
CA LEU A 497 -6.59 5.73 -28.95
C LEU A 497 -5.33 5.97 -28.12
N THR A 498 -5.44 5.88 -26.81
CA THR A 498 -4.33 6.02 -25.86
C THR A 498 -4.40 4.97 -24.75
N THR A 499 -3.55 5.08 -23.74
CA THR A 499 -3.55 4.21 -22.57
C THR A 499 -4.23 4.90 -21.39
N LEU A 500 -4.87 4.10 -20.52
CA LEU A 500 -5.48 4.60 -19.29
C LEU A 500 -4.47 5.41 -18.45
N LYS A 501 -3.21 4.95 -18.39
CA LYS A 501 -2.16 5.62 -17.61
C LYS A 501 -1.93 7.06 -18.09
N SER A 502 -1.84 7.29 -19.41
CA SER A 502 -1.61 8.63 -19.97
C SER A 502 -2.77 9.57 -19.66
N THR A 503 -4.01 9.15 -19.96
CA THR A 503 -5.20 9.96 -19.67
C THR A 503 -5.39 10.17 -18.16
N TYR A 504 -5.07 9.18 -17.33
CA TYR A 504 -5.09 9.31 -15.87
C TYR A 504 -4.11 10.37 -15.39
N GLN A 505 -2.91 10.48 -15.97
CA GLN A 505 -1.96 11.54 -15.62
C GLN A 505 -2.49 12.92 -16.00
N LYS A 506 -3.15 13.08 -17.16
CA LYS A 506 -3.83 14.33 -17.54
C LYS A 506 -4.92 14.71 -16.52
N LEU A 507 -5.82 13.78 -16.19
CA LEU A 507 -6.86 14.01 -15.19
C LEU A 507 -6.29 14.30 -13.80
N ARG A 508 -5.24 13.57 -13.40
CA ARG A 508 -4.59 13.75 -12.10
C ARG A 508 -3.92 15.12 -12.00
N PHE A 509 -3.28 15.58 -13.08
CA PHE A 509 -2.77 16.94 -13.16
C PHE A 509 -3.89 17.97 -12.93
N LEU A 510 -5.05 17.82 -13.58
CA LEU A 510 -6.19 18.73 -13.38
C LEU A 510 -6.70 18.70 -11.93
N VAL A 511 -6.80 17.52 -11.32
CA VAL A 511 -7.18 17.39 -9.89
C VAL A 511 -6.18 18.10 -8.99
N ASP A 512 -4.88 17.84 -9.17
CA ASP A 512 -3.81 18.41 -8.34
C ASP A 512 -3.71 19.95 -8.49
N ASN A 513 -4.05 20.50 -9.67
CA ASN A 513 -4.13 21.94 -9.92
C ASN A 513 -5.41 22.61 -9.40
N GLY A 514 -6.33 21.86 -8.80
CA GLY A 514 -7.52 22.42 -8.18
C GLY A 514 -8.63 22.80 -9.16
N ILE A 515 -8.67 22.15 -10.33
CA ILE A 515 -9.74 22.31 -11.33
C ILE A 515 -11.06 21.74 -10.80
N VAL A 516 -12.18 22.37 -11.16
CA VAL A 516 -13.54 21.96 -10.78
C VAL A 516 -14.18 21.21 -11.95
N PHE A 517 -14.55 19.96 -11.72
CA PHE A 517 -15.19 19.10 -12.71
C PHE A 517 -16.70 19.23 -12.66
N VAL A 518 -17.30 19.52 -13.81
CA VAL A 518 -18.76 19.60 -14.01
C VAL A 518 -19.21 18.41 -14.84
N GLY A 519 -20.26 17.72 -14.42
CA GLY A 519 -20.77 16.55 -15.15
C GLY A 519 -22.08 16.02 -14.58
N HIS A 520 -22.46 14.80 -14.93
CA HIS A 520 -23.71 14.19 -14.51
C HIS A 520 -23.52 12.74 -14.04
N GLY A 521 -23.64 12.49 -12.74
CA GLY A 521 -23.42 11.15 -12.17
C GLY A 521 -21.94 10.81 -11.91
N LEU A 522 -21.09 11.83 -11.76
CA LEU A 522 -19.62 11.73 -11.69
C LEU A 522 -19.08 10.77 -10.64
N LYS A 523 -19.87 10.45 -9.60
CA LYS A 523 -19.47 9.47 -8.58
C LYS A 523 -19.17 8.10 -9.19
N ASN A 524 -19.96 7.65 -10.17
CA ASN A 524 -19.69 6.38 -10.83
C ASN A 524 -18.46 6.49 -11.72
N ASP A 525 -18.33 7.58 -12.45
CA ASP A 525 -17.26 7.77 -13.44
C ASP A 525 -15.89 7.79 -12.77
N PHE A 526 -15.73 8.62 -11.74
CA PHE A 526 -14.49 8.68 -10.96
C PHE A 526 -14.15 7.36 -10.27
N ARG A 527 -15.17 6.57 -9.88
CA ARG A 527 -14.95 5.22 -9.33
C ARG A 527 -14.39 4.27 -10.39
N VAL A 528 -14.93 4.26 -11.61
CA VAL A 528 -14.46 3.37 -12.68
C VAL A 528 -13.11 3.82 -13.24
N ILE A 529 -12.87 5.13 -13.34
CA ILE A 529 -11.57 5.72 -13.71
C ILE A 529 -10.50 5.46 -12.61
N ASN A 530 -10.93 5.12 -11.39
CA ASN A 530 -10.08 4.95 -10.20
C ASN A 530 -9.36 6.24 -9.78
N LEU A 531 -10.07 7.37 -9.85
CA LEU A 531 -9.58 8.70 -9.51
C LEU A 531 -10.38 9.27 -8.34
N VAL A 532 -9.69 9.65 -7.26
CA VAL A 532 -10.34 10.29 -6.10
C VAL A 532 -10.26 11.81 -6.28
N VAL A 533 -11.40 12.43 -6.54
CA VAL A 533 -11.52 13.89 -6.67
C VAL A 533 -12.08 14.48 -5.36
N PRO A 534 -11.46 15.53 -4.78
CA PRO A 534 -12.00 16.19 -3.60
C PRO A 534 -13.41 16.74 -3.84
N ALA A 535 -14.32 16.60 -2.87
CA ALA A 535 -15.73 16.99 -3.03
C ALA A 535 -15.93 18.46 -3.47
N LYS A 536 -15.04 19.37 -3.06
CA LYS A 536 -15.06 20.80 -3.47
C LYS A 536 -14.77 21.05 -4.95
N GLN A 537 -14.22 20.06 -5.65
CA GLN A 537 -13.89 20.09 -7.08
C GLN A 537 -14.92 19.32 -7.91
N ILE A 538 -16.03 18.88 -7.31
CA ILE A 538 -17.08 18.12 -8.01
C ILE A 538 -18.35 18.97 -8.04
N VAL A 539 -18.83 19.23 -9.25
CA VAL A 539 -20.13 19.82 -9.54
C VAL A 539 -20.94 18.79 -10.31
N ASP A 540 -21.74 18.02 -9.57
CA ASP A 540 -22.54 16.95 -10.16
C ASP A 540 -23.98 17.41 -10.38
N THR A 541 -24.36 17.63 -11.63
CA THR A 541 -25.68 18.14 -12.03
C THR A 541 -26.82 17.23 -11.57
N VAL A 542 -26.60 15.92 -11.46
CA VAL A 542 -27.62 15.01 -10.94
C VAL A 542 -27.97 15.32 -9.49
N MET A 543 -26.98 15.78 -8.72
CA MET A 543 -27.16 16.17 -7.32
C MET A 543 -27.71 17.59 -7.18
N LEU A 544 -27.37 18.48 -8.10
CA LEU A 544 -27.87 19.86 -8.12
C LEU A 544 -29.39 19.92 -8.35
N PHE A 545 -29.90 19.07 -9.26
CA PHE A 545 -31.33 19.00 -9.59
C PHE A 545 -32.09 17.91 -8.81
N HIS A 546 -31.55 17.44 -7.68
CA HIS A 546 -32.17 16.40 -6.86
C HIS A 546 -32.89 16.98 -5.64
N ILE A 547 -34.16 16.61 -5.46
CA ILE A 547 -34.86 16.82 -4.18
C ILE A 547 -34.65 15.58 -3.29
N PRO A 548 -34.21 15.73 -2.02
CA PRO A 548 -34.04 14.61 -1.11
C PRO A 548 -35.28 13.72 -1.02
N HIS A 549 -35.08 12.39 -1.03
CA HIS A 549 -36.14 11.36 -1.07
C HIS A 549 -36.93 11.26 -2.38
N HIS A 550 -36.63 12.07 -3.40
CA HIS A 550 -37.15 11.88 -4.75
C HIS A 550 -36.15 11.11 -5.63
N ARG A 551 -36.58 10.68 -6.83
CA ARG A 551 -35.71 10.01 -7.79
C ARG A 551 -34.63 10.94 -8.34
N MET A 552 -33.49 10.38 -8.70
CA MET A 552 -32.48 11.07 -9.51
C MET A 552 -33.00 11.16 -10.96
N VAL A 553 -32.75 12.30 -11.61
CA VAL A 553 -33.27 12.63 -12.94
C VAL A 553 -32.15 12.51 -13.96
N SER A 554 -32.43 11.91 -15.12
CA SER A 554 -31.41 11.69 -16.15
C SER A 554 -31.03 12.98 -16.87
N LEU A 555 -29.78 13.03 -17.36
CA LEU A 555 -29.26 14.14 -18.16
C LEU A 555 -30.17 14.49 -19.34
N ARG A 556 -30.63 13.47 -20.09
CA ARG A 556 -31.57 13.64 -21.21
C ARG A 556 -32.86 14.36 -20.81
N PHE A 557 -33.46 13.99 -19.68
CA PHE A 557 -34.72 14.60 -19.24
C PHE A 557 -34.49 16.04 -18.75
N LEU A 558 -33.41 16.28 -17.98
CA LEU A 558 -33.04 17.63 -17.53
C LEU A 558 -32.75 18.56 -18.69
N THR A 559 -31.99 18.09 -19.68
CA THR A 559 -31.63 18.84 -20.89
C THR A 559 -32.86 19.19 -21.72
N TRP A 560 -33.78 18.23 -21.89
CA TRP A 560 -35.05 18.50 -22.56
C TRP A 560 -35.90 19.54 -21.81
N HIS A 561 -36.04 19.40 -20.49
CA HIS A 561 -36.91 20.26 -19.70
C HIS A 561 -36.36 21.69 -19.57
N PHE A 562 -35.08 21.84 -19.21
CA PHE A 562 -34.50 23.16 -18.91
C PHE A 562 -33.87 23.86 -20.11
N LEU A 563 -33.38 23.10 -21.10
CA LEU A 563 -32.65 23.65 -22.25
C LEU A 563 -33.44 23.50 -23.57
N GLY A 564 -34.54 22.73 -23.58
CA GLY A 564 -35.33 22.47 -24.78
C GLY A 564 -34.61 21.63 -25.84
N LYS A 565 -33.49 20.99 -25.47
CA LYS A 565 -32.64 20.21 -26.37
C LYS A 565 -32.90 18.71 -26.22
N LYS A 566 -32.83 17.96 -27.33
CA LYS A 566 -32.86 16.50 -27.33
C LYS A 566 -31.45 15.98 -27.57
N ILE A 567 -30.93 15.22 -26.61
CA ILE A 567 -29.62 14.57 -26.64
C ILE A 567 -29.79 13.05 -26.54
N GLN A 568 -28.73 12.27 -26.78
CA GLN A 568 -28.74 10.81 -26.65
C GLN A 568 -29.85 10.15 -27.50
N SER A 569 -29.96 10.57 -28.76
CA SER A 569 -31.06 10.16 -29.65
C SER A 569 -30.95 8.70 -30.12
N GLU A 570 -29.79 8.31 -30.67
CA GLU A 570 -29.50 6.93 -31.11
C GLU A 570 -28.45 6.25 -30.23
N THR A 571 -27.33 6.93 -30.03
CA THR A 571 -26.21 6.52 -29.17
C THR A 571 -25.80 7.69 -28.29
N HIS A 572 -25.11 7.40 -27.19
CA HIS A 572 -24.52 8.43 -26.35
C HIS A 572 -23.23 8.97 -26.99
N ASP A 573 -22.99 10.27 -26.80
CA ASP A 573 -21.73 10.91 -27.14
C ASP A 573 -21.25 11.72 -25.94
N SER A 574 -20.19 11.26 -25.30
CA SER A 574 -19.57 11.96 -24.16
C SER A 574 -19.28 13.45 -24.38
N THR A 575 -19.04 13.90 -25.61
CA THR A 575 -18.85 15.34 -25.90
C THR A 575 -20.18 16.11 -25.86
N GLU A 576 -21.28 15.53 -26.36
CA GLU A 576 -22.64 16.07 -26.19
C GLU A 576 -23.02 16.10 -24.71
N ASP A 577 -22.76 15.01 -23.98
CA ASP A 577 -23.19 14.85 -22.58
C ASP A 577 -22.42 15.79 -21.63
N ALA A 578 -21.09 15.93 -21.80
CA ALA A 578 -20.30 16.89 -21.04
C ALA A 578 -20.77 18.34 -21.28
N ARG A 579 -21.14 18.69 -22.53
CA ARG A 579 -21.67 20.02 -22.88
C ARG A 579 -23.04 20.25 -22.24
N ALA A 580 -23.93 19.27 -22.33
CA ALA A 580 -25.26 19.36 -21.72
C ALA A 580 -25.17 19.55 -20.19
N ALA A 581 -24.25 18.82 -19.53
CA ALA A 581 -24.01 18.99 -18.09
C ALA A 581 -23.46 20.39 -17.75
N LEU A 582 -22.53 20.92 -18.54
CA LEU A 582 -22.01 22.27 -18.35
C LEU A 582 -23.11 23.33 -18.52
N GLU A 583 -23.93 23.23 -19.56
CA GLU A 583 -25.06 24.13 -19.79
C GLU A 583 -26.11 24.04 -18.66
N LEU A 584 -26.40 22.85 -18.15
CA LEU A 584 -27.28 22.66 -17.00
C LEU A 584 -26.73 23.27 -15.72
N TYR A 585 -25.41 23.24 -15.52
CA TYR A 585 -24.78 23.91 -14.39
C TYR A 585 -24.96 25.43 -14.46
N HIS A 586 -24.74 26.03 -15.62
CA HIS A 586 -25.02 27.46 -15.84
C HIS A 586 -26.49 27.79 -15.61
N LYS A 587 -27.41 26.93 -16.08
CA LYS A 587 -28.85 27.09 -15.83
C LYS A 587 -29.20 26.99 -14.35
N TYR A 588 -28.58 26.08 -13.62
CA TYR A 588 -28.73 25.98 -12.17
C TYR A 588 -28.28 27.27 -11.47
N GLN A 589 -27.14 27.83 -11.85
CA GLN A 589 -26.66 29.11 -11.31
C GLN A 589 -27.63 30.25 -11.61
N GLU A 590 -28.18 30.33 -12.82
CA GLU A 590 -29.21 31.31 -13.21
C GLU A 590 -30.46 31.20 -12.32
N LEU A 591 -30.97 29.99 -12.11
CA LEU A 591 -32.14 29.72 -11.26
C LEU A 591 -31.88 30.01 -9.79
N ALA A 592 -30.68 29.69 -9.30
CA ALA A 592 -30.27 29.96 -7.92
C ALA A 592 -30.14 31.47 -7.67
N ASN A 593 -29.49 32.20 -8.58
CA ASN A 593 -29.29 33.65 -8.48
C ASN A 593 -30.61 34.43 -8.61
N SER A 594 -31.57 33.91 -9.38
CA SER A 594 -32.91 34.49 -9.50
C SER A 594 -33.88 34.08 -8.39
N GLY A 595 -33.48 33.18 -7.48
CA GLY A 595 -34.32 32.69 -6.39
C GLY A 595 -35.46 31.75 -6.82
N LYS A 596 -35.45 31.28 -8.08
CA LYS A 596 -36.51 30.45 -8.67
C LYS A 596 -36.23 28.94 -8.63
N LEU A 597 -35.07 28.54 -8.13
CA LEU A 597 -34.62 27.14 -8.13
C LEU A 597 -35.64 26.18 -7.51
N THR A 598 -36.18 26.49 -6.33
CA THR A 598 -37.11 25.60 -5.63
C THR A 598 -38.42 25.39 -6.39
N GLU A 599 -38.93 26.45 -7.04
CA GLU A 599 -40.14 26.39 -7.87
C GLU A 599 -39.88 25.55 -9.12
N ALA A 600 -38.78 25.82 -9.82
CA ALA A 600 -38.36 25.08 -11.01
C ALA A 600 -38.14 23.59 -10.73
N LEU A 601 -37.59 23.22 -9.56
CA LEU A 601 -37.43 21.82 -9.17
C LEU A 601 -38.78 21.14 -8.93
N LYS A 602 -39.74 21.81 -8.28
CA LYS A 602 -41.08 21.23 -8.10
C LYS A 602 -41.76 20.98 -9.45
N GLU A 603 -41.72 21.98 -10.34
CA GLU A 603 -42.25 21.88 -11.69
C GLU A 603 -41.61 20.72 -12.49
N LEU A 604 -40.28 20.56 -12.40
CA LEU A 604 -39.56 19.44 -13.01
C LEU A 604 -40.12 18.08 -12.55
N TYR A 605 -40.36 17.91 -11.25
CA TYR A 605 -40.88 16.65 -10.71
C TYR A 605 -42.35 16.42 -11.04
N ASP A 606 -43.16 17.48 -11.08
CA ASP A 606 -44.57 17.40 -11.46
C ASP A 606 -44.69 16.96 -12.92
N ILE A 607 -44.00 17.65 -13.84
CA ILE A 607 -43.94 17.29 -15.27
C ILE A 607 -43.33 15.90 -15.46
N GLY A 608 -42.28 15.57 -14.70
CA GLY A 608 -41.66 14.25 -14.73
C GLY A 608 -42.65 13.14 -14.38
N ASN A 609 -43.50 13.35 -13.38
CA ASN A 609 -44.54 12.40 -13.00
C ASN A 609 -45.65 12.31 -14.05
N GLU A 610 -46.08 13.43 -14.64
CA GLU A 610 -47.07 13.46 -15.71
C GLU A 610 -46.60 12.69 -16.95
N LEU A 611 -45.35 12.91 -17.37
CA LEU A 611 -44.74 12.27 -18.54
C LEU A 611 -44.15 10.89 -18.25
N GLN A 612 -44.26 10.40 -17.02
CA GLN A 612 -43.63 9.16 -16.56
C GLN A 612 -42.12 9.12 -16.89
N TRP A 613 -41.48 10.28 -16.86
CA TRP A 613 -40.04 10.48 -17.08
C TRP A 613 -39.54 10.02 -18.45
N LYS A 614 -40.38 10.13 -19.49
CA LYS A 614 -40.06 9.75 -20.87
C LYS A 614 -40.30 10.92 -21.84
N VAL A 615 -39.31 11.18 -22.71
CA VAL A 615 -39.28 12.32 -23.66
C VAL A 615 -38.65 11.96 -24.99
#